data_AF-A0A354NXF6-F1
#
_entry.id   AF-A0A354NXF6-F1
#
_cell.length_a   1.000
_cell.length_b   1.000
_cell.length_c   1.000
_cell.angle_alpha   90.00
_cell.angle_beta   90.00
_cell.angle_gamma   90.00
#
_symmetry.space_group_name_H-M   'P 1'
#
loop_
_entity.id
_entity.type
_entity.pdbx_description
1 polymer ?
#
loop_
_entity_poly.entity_id
_entity_poly.type
_entity_poly.pdbx_seq_one_letter_code
_entity_poly.pdbx_strand_id
1 'polypeptide(L)'
;SFSFASAEKALAQNFLPDNISSDLHIYNIEGPVHDQLSTLSKFLHLGLSLDEVIRLSTSATAKTIGHADEIGTLKPGAEGDATVMRVSEGKFTFVDSLDATVEGSRELEHVATIRGGKLYKPYLW
;
A
#
# COMPACT_ATOMS: atom_id res chain seq x y z
N SER A 1 -11.50 -7.12 5.58
CA SER A 1 -11.26 -6.46 6.89
C SER A 1 -9.88 -6.80 7.46
N PHE A 2 -9.16 -5.80 7.95
CA PHE A 2 -7.79 -5.89 8.49
C PHE A 2 -7.79 -5.68 10.01
N SER A 3 -6.89 -6.33 10.74
CA SER A 3 -6.67 -6.09 12.18
C SER A 3 -5.18 -6.08 12.53
N PHE A 4 -4.75 -5.10 13.32
CA PHE A 4 -3.38 -5.00 13.82
C PHE A 4 -3.00 -6.24 14.65
N ALA A 5 -3.85 -6.62 15.60
CA ALA A 5 -3.57 -7.75 16.48
C ALA A 5 -3.38 -9.08 15.72
N SER A 6 -4.13 -9.31 14.64
CA SER A 6 -3.96 -10.49 13.78
C SER A 6 -2.67 -10.40 12.96
N ALA A 7 -2.40 -9.24 12.36
CA ALA A 7 -1.22 -9.02 11.54
C ALA A 7 0.08 -9.13 12.35
N GLU A 8 0.13 -8.53 13.54
CA GLU A 8 1.27 -8.65 14.48
C GLU A 8 1.56 -10.10 14.84
N LYS A 9 0.53 -10.89 15.18
CA LYS A 9 0.68 -12.32 15.50
C LYS A 9 1.18 -13.14 14.33
N ALA A 10 0.72 -12.84 13.11
CA ALA A 10 1.19 -13.50 11.90
C ALA A 10 2.66 -13.17 11.62
N LEU A 11 3.03 -11.89 11.66
CA LEU A 11 4.39 -11.43 11.41
C LEU A 11 5.38 -11.92 12.47
N ALA A 12 4.97 -11.97 13.75
CA ALA A 12 5.78 -12.54 14.82
C ALA A 12 6.11 -14.03 14.63
N GLN A 13 5.32 -14.73 13.82
CA GLN A 13 5.55 -16.14 13.43
C GLN A 13 6.19 -16.27 12.04
N ASN A 14 6.71 -15.19 11.48
CA ASN A 14 7.27 -15.14 10.14
C ASN A 14 6.27 -15.59 9.04
N PHE A 15 4.97 -15.37 9.29
CA PHE A 15 3.92 -15.58 8.30
C PHE A 15 3.61 -14.25 7.60
N LEU A 16 4.37 -13.95 6.55
CA LEU A 16 4.23 -12.73 5.78
C LEU A 16 3.09 -12.83 4.76
N PRO A 17 2.43 -11.71 4.41
CA PRO A 17 1.49 -11.69 3.30
C PRO A 17 2.22 -11.88 1.97
N ASP A 18 1.59 -12.54 1.01
CA ASP A 18 2.04 -12.60 -0.39
C ASP A 18 1.62 -11.37 -1.20
N ASN A 19 0.61 -10.63 -0.72
CA ASN A 19 0.04 -9.45 -1.36
C ASN A 19 -0.61 -8.53 -0.32
N ILE A 20 -0.61 -7.21 -0.56
CA ILE A 20 -1.35 -6.23 0.25
C ILE A 20 -2.41 -5.54 -0.62
N SER A 21 -3.65 -5.51 -0.17
CA SER A 21 -4.76 -4.80 -0.81
C SER A 21 -5.66 -4.11 0.21
N SER A 22 -6.39 -3.09 -0.23
CA SER A 22 -7.20 -2.23 0.62
C SER A 22 -8.63 -2.73 0.87
N ASP A 23 -9.20 -3.53 -0.04
CA ASP A 23 -10.64 -3.82 -0.05
C ASP A 23 -11.50 -2.52 -0.02
N LEU A 24 -11.03 -1.48 -0.72
CA LEU A 24 -11.63 -0.16 -0.71
C LEU A 24 -13.03 -0.14 -1.36
N HIS A 25 -13.99 0.48 -0.68
CA HIS A 25 -15.35 0.68 -1.16
C HIS A 25 -16.02 1.88 -0.46
N ILE A 26 -17.25 2.24 -0.87
CA ILE A 26 -17.92 3.47 -0.42
C ILE A 26 -18.03 3.60 1.11
N TYR A 27 -18.15 2.47 1.80
CA TYR A 27 -18.31 2.45 3.27
C TYR A 27 -17.00 2.55 4.06
N ASN A 28 -15.83 2.51 3.42
CA ASN A 28 -14.53 2.57 4.12
C ASN A 28 -13.54 3.60 3.55
N ILE A 29 -13.95 4.39 2.55
CA ILE A 29 -13.15 5.46 1.94
C ILE A 29 -12.92 6.63 2.89
N GLU A 30 -13.89 6.92 3.76
CA GLU A 30 -13.73 7.89 4.86
C GLU A 30 -13.04 7.27 6.09
N GLY A 31 -12.52 6.06 5.95
CA GLY A 31 -11.89 5.29 7.01
C GLY A 31 -12.63 3.98 7.29
N PRO A 32 -11.93 2.95 7.79
CA PRO A 32 -10.53 2.99 8.25
C PRO A 32 -9.50 2.73 7.13
N VAL A 33 -9.93 2.47 5.90
CA VAL A 33 -9.03 2.09 4.80
C VAL A 33 -8.42 3.31 4.11
N HIS A 34 -9.24 4.31 3.81
CA HIS A 34 -8.90 5.54 3.07
C HIS A 34 -8.41 5.28 1.63
N ASP A 35 -7.24 4.66 1.49
CA ASP A 35 -6.65 4.30 0.21
C ASP A 35 -5.60 3.17 0.36
N GLN A 36 -4.97 2.82 -0.75
CA GLN A 36 -3.94 1.78 -0.79
C GLN A 36 -2.65 2.21 -0.06
N LEU A 37 -2.25 3.48 -0.12
CA LEU A 37 -1.02 3.96 0.52
C LEU A 37 -1.16 4.01 2.05
N SER A 38 -2.33 4.40 2.58
CA SER A 38 -2.64 4.26 4.01
C SER A 38 -2.59 2.79 4.44
N THR A 39 -3.08 1.86 3.61
CA THR A 39 -2.99 0.42 3.88
C THR A 39 -1.54 -0.06 3.92
N LEU A 40 -0.71 0.33 2.96
CA LEU A 40 0.72 0.00 2.97
C LEU A 40 1.48 0.62 4.15
N SER A 41 1.09 1.82 4.57
CA SER A 41 1.67 2.51 5.73
C SER A 41 1.43 1.75 7.04
N LYS A 42 0.29 1.06 7.18
CA LYS A 42 0.03 0.15 8.31
C LYS A 42 1.03 -1.01 8.34
N PHE A 43 1.37 -1.58 7.20
CA PHE A 43 2.39 -2.65 7.12
C PHE A 43 3.82 -2.13 7.33
N LEU A 44 4.10 -0.91 6.89
CA LEU A 44 5.36 -0.22 7.19
C LEU A 44 5.51 0.02 8.71
N HIS A 45 4.42 0.37 9.39
CA HIS A 45 4.37 0.46 10.86
C HIS A 45 4.61 -0.90 11.53
N LEU A 46 4.04 -1.97 10.98
CA LEU A 46 4.20 -3.35 11.46
C LEU A 46 5.61 -3.94 11.21
N GLY A 47 6.52 -3.18 10.61
CA GLY A 47 7.94 -3.54 10.50
C GLY A 47 8.36 -4.12 9.15
N LEU A 48 7.48 -4.16 8.15
CA LEU A 48 7.93 -4.45 6.78
C LEU A 48 8.79 -3.29 6.26
N SER A 49 9.78 -3.60 5.42
CA SER A 49 10.57 -2.57 4.75
C SER A 49 9.75 -1.85 3.68
N LEU A 50 10.20 -0.65 3.28
CA LEU A 50 9.60 0.09 2.16
C LEU A 50 9.58 -0.76 0.88
N ASP A 51 10.69 -1.44 0.60
CA ASP A 51 10.83 -2.29 -0.58
C ASP A 51 9.83 -3.46 -0.55
N GLU A 52 9.62 -4.08 0.62
CA GLU A 52 8.66 -5.17 0.76
C GLU A 52 7.22 -4.70 0.57
N VAL A 53 6.81 -3.59 1.20
CA VAL A 53 5.44 -3.08 1.00
C VAL A 53 5.20 -2.67 -0.45
N ILE A 54 6.18 -2.06 -1.12
CA ILE A 54 6.07 -1.73 -2.55
C ILE A 54 5.97 -3.01 -3.38
N ARG A 55 6.84 -4.01 -3.14
CA ARG A 55 6.83 -5.30 -3.85
C ARG A 55 5.47 -5.99 -3.74
N LEU A 56 4.91 -6.01 -2.52
CA LEU A 56 3.62 -6.63 -2.18
C LEU A 56 2.40 -5.93 -2.77
N SER A 57 2.56 -4.69 -3.27
CA SER A 57 1.50 -3.93 -3.96
C SER A 57 1.79 -3.69 -5.44
N THR A 58 2.86 -4.28 -5.98
CA THR A 58 3.28 -4.10 -7.39
C THR A 58 3.55 -5.46 -8.03
N SER A 59 4.80 -5.90 -8.10
CA SER A 59 5.21 -7.13 -8.78
C SER A 59 4.55 -8.39 -8.23
N ALA A 60 4.34 -8.47 -6.90
CA ALA A 60 3.64 -9.62 -6.30
C ALA A 60 2.15 -9.65 -6.68
N THR A 61 1.50 -8.48 -6.72
CA THR A 61 0.12 -8.32 -7.17
C THR A 61 -0.01 -8.68 -8.64
N ALA A 62 0.85 -8.11 -9.50
CA ALA A 62 0.88 -8.39 -10.94
C ALA A 62 1.03 -9.89 -11.22
N LYS A 63 1.93 -10.55 -10.49
CA LYS A 63 2.07 -12.02 -10.54
C LYS A 63 0.82 -12.75 -10.10
N THR A 64 0.22 -12.35 -8.98
CA THR A 64 -1.01 -12.97 -8.44
C THR A 64 -2.17 -12.92 -9.44
N ILE A 65 -2.28 -11.83 -10.21
CA ILE A 65 -3.35 -11.67 -11.20
C ILE A 65 -2.97 -12.14 -12.62
N GLY A 66 -1.77 -12.69 -12.82
CA GLY A 66 -1.35 -13.23 -14.12
C GLY A 66 -0.83 -12.19 -15.14
N HIS A 67 -0.43 -11.00 -14.69
CA HIS A 67 0.06 -9.90 -15.54
C HIS A 67 1.53 -9.51 -15.23
N ALA A 68 2.34 -10.44 -14.72
CA ALA A 68 3.74 -10.17 -14.32
C ALA A 68 4.65 -9.72 -15.47
N ASP A 69 4.29 -10.03 -16.72
CA ASP A 69 5.04 -9.65 -17.91
C ASP A 69 4.62 -8.28 -18.47
N GLU A 70 3.53 -7.71 -17.97
CA GLU A 70 2.90 -6.49 -18.48
C GLU A 70 3.02 -5.32 -17.49
N ILE A 71 2.74 -5.56 -16.20
CA ILE A 71 2.64 -4.50 -15.17
C ILE A 71 3.40 -4.85 -13.88
N GLY A 72 3.44 -3.90 -12.93
CA GLY A 72 4.06 -4.09 -11.62
C GLY A 72 5.59 -4.08 -11.62
N THR A 73 6.20 -3.54 -12.69
CA THR A 73 7.65 -3.46 -12.90
C THR A 73 8.00 -2.21 -13.72
N LEU A 74 9.23 -1.71 -13.58
CA LEU A 74 9.78 -0.59 -14.37
C LEU A 74 10.77 -1.05 -15.46
N LYS A 75 10.69 -2.32 -15.87
CA LYS A 75 11.56 -2.89 -16.91
C LYS A 75 11.20 -2.35 -18.30
N PRO A 76 12.16 -2.15 -19.21
CA PRO A 76 11.86 -1.88 -20.61
C PRO A 76 10.93 -2.94 -21.21
N GLY A 77 9.90 -2.50 -21.93
CA GLY A 77 8.89 -3.37 -22.55
C GLY A 77 7.61 -3.57 -21.72
N ALA A 78 7.60 -3.25 -20.43
CA ALA A 78 6.38 -3.22 -19.61
C ALA A 78 5.53 -1.98 -19.91
N GLU A 79 4.29 -1.96 -19.40
CA GLU A 79 3.43 -0.78 -19.47
C GLU A 79 4.09 0.44 -18.80
N GLY A 80 3.83 1.63 -19.35
CA GLY A 80 4.36 2.89 -18.86
C GLY A 80 3.66 3.38 -17.58
N ASP A 81 3.53 2.50 -16.59
CA ASP A 81 2.80 2.72 -15.35
C ASP A 81 3.76 2.93 -14.18
N ALA A 82 3.55 4.01 -13.43
CA ALA A 82 4.36 4.32 -12.25
C ALA A 82 3.56 5.14 -11.23
N THR A 83 3.94 5.04 -9.97
CA THR A 83 3.45 5.92 -8.90
C THR A 83 4.63 6.65 -8.29
N VAL A 84 4.54 7.97 -8.22
CA VAL A 84 5.45 8.80 -7.44
C VAL A 84 4.80 9.00 -6.09
N MET A 85 5.52 8.63 -5.05
CA MET A 85 5.08 8.77 -3.67
C MET A 85 6.19 9.40 -2.83
N ARG A 86 5.82 9.94 -1.67
CA ARG A 86 6.72 10.49 -0.67
C ARG A 86 6.59 9.66 0.60
N VAL A 87 7.72 9.37 1.25
CA VAL A 87 7.72 8.89 2.63
C VAL A 87 7.76 10.12 3.52
N SER A 88 6.67 10.38 4.24
CA SER A 88 6.59 11.46 5.21
C SER A 88 6.91 10.95 6.60
N GLU A 89 7.69 11.72 7.35
CA GLU A 89 8.03 11.44 8.75
C GLU A 89 7.21 12.34 9.67
N GLY A 90 6.70 11.78 10.77
CA GLY A 90 5.77 12.48 11.64
C GLY A 90 5.08 11.57 12.64
N LYS A 91 3.91 11.99 13.11
CA LYS A 91 3.01 11.18 13.93
C LYS A 91 1.72 10.98 13.14
N PHE A 92 1.45 9.74 12.77
CA PHE A 92 0.28 9.38 11.97
C PHE A 92 -0.55 8.35 12.72
N THR A 93 -1.86 8.60 12.80
CA THR A 93 -2.78 7.71 13.49
C THR A 93 -3.41 6.76 12.48
N PHE A 94 -3.23 5.46 12.66
CA PHE A 94 -3.86 4.45 11.83
C PHE A 94 -4.92 3.68 12.62
N VAL A 95 -6.09 3.48 12.00
CA VAL A 95 -7.22 2.73 12.57
C VAL A 95 -7.42 1.44 11.76
N ASP A 96 -7.70 0.31 12.42
CA ASP A 96 -8.06 -0.94 11.74
C ASP A 96 -9.58 -1.15 11.63
N SER A 97 -10.02 -2.30 11.12
CA SER A 97 -11.44 -2.61 10.97
C SER A 97 -12.16 -2.92 12.29
N LEU A 98 -11.45 -2.96 13.42
CA LEU A 98 -11.96 -3.22 14.77
C LEU A 98 -11.80 -1.98 15.68
N ASP A 99 -11.62 -0.80 15.10
CA ASP A 99 -11.38 0.48 15.79
C ASP A 99 -10.10 0.53 16.63
N ALA A 100 -9.21 -0.45 16.50
CA ALA A 100 -7.91 -0.40 17.15
C ALA A 100 -7.05 0.67 16.49
N THR A 101 -6.38 1.48 17.32
CA THR A 101 -5.60 2.63 16.87
C THR A 101 -4.13 2.45 17.22
N VAL A 102 -3.24 2.76 16.29
CA VAL A 102 -1.78 2.79 16.48
C VAL A 102 -1.20 4.12 15.97
N GLU A 103 -0.10 4.56 16.58
CA GLU A 103 0.67 5.72 16.12
C GLU A 103 1.91 5.24 15.33
N GLY A 104 1.96 5.57 14.03
CA GLY A 104 3.11 5.34 13.17
C GLY A 104 4.01 6.58 13.04
N SER A 105 5.29 6.35 12.79
CA SER A 105 6.29 7.41 12.58
C SER A 105 6.47 7.82 11.12
N ARG A 106 5.89 7.05 10.19
CA ARG A 106 6.00 7.24 8.74
C ARG A 106 4.68 6.95 8.05
N GLU A 107 4.39 7.69 6.98
CA GLU A 107 3.28 7.48 6.07
C GLU A 107 3.75 7.59 4.61
N LEU A 108 3.10 6.83 3.73
CA LEU A 108 3.26 6.95 2.28
C LEU A 108 2.21 7.92 1.73
N GLU A 109 2.68 9.02 1.17
CA GLU A 109 1.82 10.03 0.53
C GLU A 109 1.88 9.93 -0.99
N HIS A 110 0.73 10.07 -1.63
CA HIS A 110 0.65 10.14 -3.10
C HIS A 110 1.17 11.49 -3.61
N VAL A 111 1.99 11.46 -4.66
CA VAL A 111 2.48 12.69 -5.33
C VAL A 111 1.97 12.76 -6.77
N ALA A 112 2.09 11.67 -7.52
CA ALA A 112 1.61 11.60 -8.90
C ALA A 112 1.40 10.15 -9.37
N THR A 113 0.52 9.97 -10.34
CA THR A 113 0.34 8.70 -11.05
C THR A 113 0.74 8.88 -12.50
N ILE A 114 1.49 7.94 -13.04
CA ILE A 114 1.73 7.82 -14.48
C ILE A 114 1.01 6.55 -14.92
N ARG A 115 0.19 6.66 -15.96
CA ARG A 115 -0.49 5.52 -16.58
C ARG A 115 -0.32 5.56 -18.09
N GLY A 116 0.21 4.51 -18.69
CA GLY A 116 0.50 4.43 -20.11
C GLY A 116 1.38 5.59 -20.61
N GLY A 117 2.33 6.04 -19.79
CA GLY A 117 3.21 7.19 -20.09
C GLY A 117 2.57 8.57 -19.91
N LYS A 118 1.30 8.66 -19.51
CA LYS A 118 0.62 9.93 -19.24
C LYS A 118 0.61 10.25 -17.75
N LEU A 119 1.01 11.47 -17.40
CA LEU A 119 0.98 11.98 -16.03
C LEU A 119 -0.44 12.40 -15.61
N TYR A 120 -0.84 11.94 -14.43
CA TYR A 120 -2.06 12.30 -13.71
C TYR A 120 -1.65 12.86 -12.34
N LYS A 121 -2.04 14.11 -12.08
CA LYS A 121 -1.87 14.70 -10.75
C LYS A 121 -3.03 14.27 -9.85
N PRO A 122 -2.80 14.13 -8.53
CA PRO A 122 -3.90 13.94 -7.59
C PRO A 122 -4.96 15.04 -7.78
N TYR A 123 -6.23 14.66 -7.64
CA TYR A 123 -7.37 15.59 -7.76
C TYR A 123 -7.43 16.58 -6.60
N LEU A 124 -6.63 16.37 -5.56
CA LEU A 124 -6.62 17.17 -4.34
C LEU A 124 -5.34 18.00 -4.29
N TRP A 125 -5.29 19.11 -5.03
CA TRP A 125 -4.93 20.48 -4.58
C TRP A 125 -5.51 21.50 -5.58
#